data_AF-A0A923QJ48-F1
#
_entry.id   AF-A0A923QJ48-F1
#
_cell.length_a   1.000
_cell.length_b   1.000
_cell.length_c   1.000
_cell.angle_alpha   90.00
_cell.angle_beta   90.00
_cell.angle_gamma   90.00
#
_symmetry.space_group_name_H-M   'P 1'
#
loop_
_entity.id
_entity.type
_entity.pdbx_description
1 polymer ?
#
loop_
_entity_poly.entity_id
_entity_poly.type
_entity_poly.pdbx_seq_one_letter_code
_entity_poly.pdbx_strand_id
1 'polypeptide(L)'
;CRALGLRLVAHAGEEGPPAYVWTALDVLKVERIDHGVQSFKDPALMARLAKDRIPLTVCPLSNLKLCVFPTLADHNIGALLDAGLVVTVNSDDPAYFGGYMNENFLQTFAATGLTAQQAYQLARNSFEASFISDEAKRDYVARLDACFAPFA
;
A
#
# COMPACT_ATOMS: atom_id res chain seq x y z
N CYS A 1 3.07 8.80 21.98
CA CYS A 1 3.10 7.48 21.31
C CYS A 1 4.51 6.87 21.26
N ARG A 2 5.49 7.48 20.58
CA ARG A 2 6.86 6.93 20.46
C ARG A 2 7.55 6.66 21.81
N ALA A 3 7.51 7.61 22.73
CA ALA A 3 8.10 7.45 24.07
C ALA A 3 7.47 6.32 24.90
N LEU A 4 6.30 5.82 24.47
CA LEU A 4 5.60 4.69 25.08
C LEU A 4 5.86 3.36 24.33
N GLY A 5 6.75 3.35 23.34
CA GLY A 5 7.06 2.16 22.52
C GLY A 5 6.00 1.79 21.49
N LEU A 6 5.02 2.67 21.23
CA LEU A 6 3.97 2.42 20.23
C LEU A 6 4.47 2.71 18.80
N ARG A 7 4.06 1.86 17.86
CA ARG A 7 4.25 2.08 16.41
C ARG A 7 3.45 3.29 15.94
N LEU A 8 3.98 4.01 14.95
CA LEU A 8 3.39 5.26 14.46
C LEU A 8 2.98 5.12 12.99
N VAL A 9 1.73 5.44 12.72
CA VAL A 9 1.16 5.50 11.36
C VAL A 9 0.38 6.80 11.21
N ALA A 10 0.14 7.21 9.97
CA ALA A 10 -0.73 8.33 9.68
C ALA A 10 -1.36 8.19 8.30
N HIS A 11 -2.62 8.60 8.18
CA HIS A 11 -3.23 8.89 6.89
C HIS A 11 -2.56 10.14 6.29
N ALA A 12 -2.01 9.99 5.09
CA ALA A 12 -1.44 11.10 4.34
C ALA A 12 -1.37 10.75 2.85
N GLY A 13 -1.50 11.77 2.00
CA GLY A 13 -1.34 11.58 0.56
C GLY A 13 -2.45 10.75 -0.09
N GLU A 14 -3.68 10.81 0.41
CA GLU A 14 -4.87 10.29 -0.26
C GLU A 14 -5.53 11.35 -1.16
N GLU A 15 -6.21 12.33 -0.54
CA GLU A 15 -6.74 13.53 -1.19
C GLU A 15 -5.74 14.69 -1.10
N GLY A 16 -4.99 14.73 0.01
CA GLY A 16 -4.02 15.77 0.33
C GLY A 16 -2.71 15.68 -0.45
N PRO A 17 -1.94 16.78 -0.54
CA PRO A 17 -0.72 16.84 -1.35
C PRO A 17 0.44 16.02 -0.76
N PRO A 18 1.49 15.71 -1.57
CA PRO A 18 2.73 15.06 -1.11
C PRO A 18 3.37 15.68 0.13
N ALA A 19 3.23 16.99 0.33
CA ALA A 19 3.76 17.71 1.50
C ALA A 19 3.26 17.14 2.85
N TYR A 20 2.07 16.53 2.88
CA TYR A 20 1.54 15.91 4.10
C TYR A 20 2.24 14.58 4.39
N VAL A 21 2.65 13.84 3.36
CA VAL A 21 3.47 12.63 3.50
C VAL A 21 4.85 13.00 4.04
N TRP A 22 5.49 14.03 3.48
CA TRP A 22 6.74 14.58 4.04
C TRP A 22 6.60 14.94 5.51
N THR A 23 5.55 15.68 5.87
CA THR A 23 5.31 16.06 7.27
C THR A 23 5.10 14.84 8.18
N ALA A 24 4.35 13.84 7.72
CA ALA A 24 4.16 12.60 8.47
C ALA A 24 5.50 11.85 8.69
N LEU A 25 6.37 11.81 7.69
CA LEU A 25 7.69 11.18 7.79
C LEU A 25 8.66 11.98 8.65
N ASP A 26 8.71 13.29 8.49
CA ASP A 26 9.77 14.13 9.08
C ASP A 26 9.40 14.72 10.43
N VAL A 27 8.12 14.94 10.71
CA VAL A 27 7.66 15.49 11.98
C VAL A 27 7.09 14.39 12.86
N LEU A 28 6.11 13.64 12.36
CA LEU A 28 5.48 12.57 13.14
C LEU A 28 6.38 11.33 13.25
N LYS A 29 7.35 11.18 12.33
CA LYS A 29 8.27 10.04 12.25
C LYS A 29 7.50 8.72 12.17
N VAL A 30 6.48 8.66 11.31
CA VAL A 30 5.72 7.42 11.08
C VAL A 30 6.57 6.35 10.40
N GLU A 31 6.25 5.10 10.65
CA GLU A 31 6.88 3.93 10.03
C GLU A 31 6.05 3.34 8.88
N ARG A 32 4.81 3.83 8.70
CA ARG A 32 3.91 3.51 7.59
C ARG A 32 3.00 4.70 7.30
N ILE A 33 2.67 4.88 6.02
CA ILE A 33 1.68 5.85 5.55
C ILE A 33 0.44 5.08 5.14
N ASP A 34 -0.70 5.48 5.68
CA ASP A 34 -1.96 4.95 5.19
C ASP A 34 -2.36 5.76 3.93
N HIS A 35 -2.78 5.06 2.87
CA HIS A 35 -2.97 5.56 1.49
C HIS A 35 -1.67 5.91 0.75
N GLY A 36 -1.25 7.18 0.73
CA GLY A 36 -0.01 7.63 0.10
C GLY A 36 0.02 7.70 -1.44
N VAL A 37 -1.08 7.44 -2.14
CA VAL A 37 -1.16 7.41 -3.62
C VAL A 37 -0.78 8.73 -4.30
N GLN A 38 -0.95 9.87 -3.61
CA GLN A 38 -0.57 11.19 -4.13
C GLN A 38 0.94 11.40 -4.16
N SER A 39 1.73 10.56 -3.49
CA SER A 39 3.20 10.62 -3.52
C SER A 39 3.75 10.54 -4.94
N PHE A 40 3.00 9.92 -5.87
CA PHE A 40 3.31 9.83 -7.29
C PHE A 40 3.56 11.20 -7.96
N LYS A 41 3.00 12.28 -7.42
CA LYS A 41 3.19 13.65 -7.92
C LYS A 41 4.53 14.27 -7.55
N ASP A 42 5.32 13.62 -6.69
CA ASP A 42 6.62 14.09 -6.21
C ASP A 42 7.68 12.98 -6.40
N PRO A 43 8.52 13.07 -7.45
CA PRO A 43 9.57 12.08 -7.72
C PRO A 43 10.59 11.92 -6.59
N ALA A 44 10.89 12.99 -5.84
CA ALA A 44 11.83 12.93 -4.74
C ALA A 44 11.23 12.15 -3.56
N LEU A 45 9.94 12.36 -3.28
CA LEU A 45 9.22 11.58 -2.29
C LEU A 45 9.12 10.10 -2.69
N MET A 46 8.80 9.81 -3.96
CA MET A 46 8.77 8.44 -4.49
C MET A 46 10.12 7.72 -4.25
N ALA A 47 11.23 8.38 -4.60
CA ALA A 47 12.56 7.84 -4.39
C ALA A 47 12.88 7.61 -2.91
N ARG A 48 12.45 8.54 -2.04
CA ARG A 48 12.59 8.41 -0.57
C ARG A 48 11.80 7.23 -0.04
N LEU A 49 10.53 7.08 -0.41
CA LEU A 49 9.65 6.01 0.05
C LEU A 49 10.19 4.63 -0.37
N ALA A 50 10.68 4.51 -1.61
CA ALA A 50 11.29 3.28 -2.11
C ALA A 50 12.60 2.94 -1.35
N LYS A 51 13.51 3.91 -1.23
CA LYS A 51 14.80 3.74 -0.56
C LYS A 51 14.64 3.29 0.89
N ASP A 52 13.74 3.95 1.61
CA ASP A 52 13.52 3.71 3.04
C ASP A 52 12.53 2.56 3.28
N ARG A 53 11.97 1.98 2.21
CA ARG A 53 10.96 0.92 2.25
C ARG A 53 9.75 1.27 3.12
N ILE A 54 9.28 2.53 3.06
CA ILE A 54 8.10 2.98 3.79
C ILE A 54 6.86 2.35 3.18
N PRO A 55 6.05 1.58 3.94
CA PRO A 55 4.85 0.98 3.39
C PRO A 55 3.74 2.00 3.16
N LEU A 56 2.99 1.80 2.07
CA LEU A 56 1.80 2.54 1.69
C LEU A 56 0.58 1.61 1.71
N THR A 57 -0.39 1.84 2.59
CA THR A 57 -1.63 1.03 2.64
C THR A 57 -2.66 1.58 1.67
N VAL A 58 -2.58 1.18 0.40
CA VAL A 58 -3.44 1.69 -0.67
C VAL A 58 -4.80 1.00 -0.62
N CYS A 59 -5.87 1.76 -0.82
CA CYS A 59 -7.25 1.31 -0.71
C CYS A 59 -8.00 1.59 -2.02
N PRO A 60 -7.88 0.73 -3.05
CA PRO A 60 -8.34 1.09 -4.40
C PRO A 60 -9.81 1.43 -4.52
N LEU A 61 -10.70 0.67 -3.86
CA LEU A 61 -12.13 0.98 -3.90
C LEU A 61 -12.47 2.25 -3.12
N SER A 62 -11.79 2.51 -2.00
CA SER A 62 -11.90 3.79 -1.28
C SER A 62 -11.45 4.96 -2.17
N ASN A 63 -10.29 4.85 -2.80
CA ASN A 63 -9.75 5.89 -3.69
C ASN A 63 -10.67 6.17 -4.90
N LEU A 64 -11.36 5.16 -5.43
CA LEU A 64 -12.41 5.36 -6.44
C LEU A 64 -13.61 6.12 -5.85
N LYS A 65 -14.12 5.69 -4.69
CA LYS A 65 -15.35 6.24 -4.08
C LYS A 65 -15.16 7.67 -3.55
N LEU A 66 -13.95 8.01 -3.14
CA LEU A 66 -13.53 9.35 -2.73
C LEU A 66 -13.09 10.22 -3.92
N CYS A 67 -13.25 9.73 -5.16
CA CYS A 67 -12.89 10.46 -6.38
C CYS A 67 -11.42 10.88 -6.46
N VAL A 68 -10.53 10.16 -5.76
CA VAL A 68 -9.07 10.33 -5.87
C VAL A 68 -8.61 9.93 -7.28
N PHE A 69 -9.22 8.86 -7.81
CA PHE A 69 -9.13 8.48 -9.21
C PHE A 69 -10.54 8.49 -9.84
N PRO A 70 -10.71 8.99 -11.07
CA PRO A 70 -12.01 8.98 -11.75
C PRO A 70 -12.53 7.56 -12.02
N THR A 71 -11.63 6.65 -12.38
CA THR A 71 -11.92 5.23 -12.57
C THR A 71 -10.81 4.36 -11.96
N LEU A 72 -11.08 3.09 -11.70
CA LEU A 72 -10.04 2.15 -11.26
C LEU A 72 -8.95 1.92 -12.32
N ALA A 73 -9.27 2.09 -13.61
CA ALA A 73 -8.28 1.96 -14.68
C ALA A 73 -7.22 3.08 -14.63
N ASP A 74 -7.55 4.24 -14.05
CA ASP A 74 -6.63 5.35 -13.83
C ASP A 74 -5.76 5.17 -12.59
N HIS A 75 -5.99 4.12 -11.78
CA HIS A 75 -5.31 3.96 -10.51
C HIS A 75 -3.81 3.68 -10.70
N ASN A 76 -2.98 4.50 -10.06
CA ASN A 76 -1.53 4.45 -10.20
C ASN A 76 -0.82 3.30 -9.43
N ILE A 77 -1.54 2.33 -8.87
CA ILE A 77 -0.97 1.32 -7.96
C ILE A 77 0.14 0.49 -8.63
N GLY A 78 -0.03 0.17 -9.92
CA GLY A 78 1.00 -0.52 -10.70
C GLY A 78 2.28 0.32 -10.83
N ALA A 79 2.14 1.60 -11.15
CA ALA A 79 3.29 2.51 -11.27
C ALA A 79 4.02 2.71 -9.94
N LEU A 80 3.32 2.68 -8.79
CA LEU A 80 3.95 2.71 -7.48
C LEU A 80 4.77 1.43 -7.22
N LEU A 81 4.24 0.26 -7.58
CA LEU A 81 4.96 -1.01 -7.48
C LEU A 81 6.19 -1.04 -8.39
N ASP A 82 6.05 -0.60 -9.64
CA ASP A 82 7.13 -0.56 -10.63
C ASP A 82 8.26 0.39 -10.21
N ALA A 83 7.94 1.44 -9.46
CA ALA A 83 8.90 2.35 -8.84
C ALA A 83 9.57 1.79 -7.57
N GLY A 84 9.26 0.55 -7.17
CA GLY A 84 9.87 -0.15 -6.04
C GLY A 84 9.30 0.23 -4.67
N LEU A 85 8.13 0.87 -4.61
CA LEU A 85 7.49 1.20 -3.34
C LEU A 85 6.87 -0.04 -2.69
N VAL A 86 6.83 -0.03 -1.35
CA VAL A 86 6.21 -1.08 -0.55
C VAL A 86 4.70 -0.81 -0.46
N VAL A 87 3.97 -1.14 -1.51
CA VAL A 87 2.51 -0.94 -1.57
C VAL A 87 1.76 -2.19 -1.12
N THR A 88 0.67 -2.00 -0.39
CA THR A 88 -0.30 -3.05 -0.02
C THR A 88 -1.70 -2.68 -0.54
N VAL A 89 -2.58 -3.68 -0.69
CA VAL A 89 -4.01 -3.46 -0.96
C VAL A 89 -4.77 -3.65 0.34
N ASN A 90 -5.69 -2.73 0.64
CA ASN A 90 -6.53 -2.71 1.84
C ASN A 90 -7.96 -2.31 1.48
N SER A 91 -8.94 -2.63 2.34
CA SER A 91 -10.37 -2.35 2.07
C SER A 91 -10.87 -1.01 2.62
N ASP A 92 -10.11 -0.40 3.52
CA ASP A 92 -10.54 0.79 4.27
C ASP A 92 -11.86 0.53 5.02
N ASP A 93 -12.94 1.21 4.64
CA ASP A 93 -14.31 0.99 5.12
C ASP A 93 -15.14 0.12 4.14
N PRO A 94 -15.02 -1.23 4.15
CA PRO A 94 -15.58 -2.10 3.11
C PRO A 94 -17.11 -2.00 2.95
N ALA A 95 -17.82 -1.71 4.04
CA ALA A 95 -19.28 -1.52 4.03
C ALA A 95 -19.71 -0.27 3.24
N TYR A 96 -18.88 0.78 3.24
CA TYR A 96 -19.14 2.03 2.53
C TYR A 96 -18.59 2.01 1.11
N PHE A 97 -17.44 1.36 0.90
CA PHE A 97 -16.74 1.37 -0.39
C PHE A 97 -17.06 0.18 -1.30
N GLY A 98 -17.88 -0.77 -0.81
CA GLY A 98 -18.52 -1.79 -1.64
C GLY A 98 -17.66 -3.01 -1.94
N GLY A 99 -16.70 -3.33 -1.08
CA GLY A 99 -15.86 -4.51 -1.25
C GLY A 99 -14.91 -4.74 -0.08
N TYR A 100 -14.76 -6.00 0.31
CA TYR A 100 -13.74 -6.42 1.28
C TYR A 100 -12.41 -6.60 0.54
N MET A 101 -11.46 -7.30 1.17
CA MET A 101 -10.12 -7.51 0.61
C MET A 101 -10.15 -8.13 -0.78
N ASN A 102 -10.93 -9.21 -0.99
CA ASN A 102 -10.96 -9.91 -2.27
C ASN A 102 -11.53 -9.04 -3.39
N GLU A 103 -12.59 -8.28 -3.12
CA GLU A 103 -13.15 -7.36 -4.13
C GLU A 103 -12.16 -6.26 -4.52
N ASN A 104 -11.37 -5.74 -3.57
CA ASN A 104 -10.32 -4.76 -3.88
C ASN A 104 -9.27 -5.38 -4.82
N PHE A 105 -8.83 -6.62 -4.58
CA PHE A 105 -7.93 -7.30 -5.51
C PHE A 105 -8.59 -7.54 -6.88
N LEU A 106 -9.75 -8.18 -6.91
CA LEU A 106 -10.42 -8.59 -8.15
C LEU A 106 -10.73 -7.39 -9.06
N GLN A 107 -11.34 -6.34 -8.52
CA GLN A 107 -11.73 -5.18 -9.33
C GLN A 107 -10.52 -4.36 -9.78
N THR A 108 -9.52 -4.18 -8.91
CA THR A 108 -8.30 -3.45 -9.28
C THR A 108 -7.55 -4.17 -10.38
N PHE A 109 -7.35 -5.49 -10.27
CA PHE A 109 -6.63 -6.28 -11.27
C PHE A 109 -7.38 -6.31 -12.61
N ALA A 110 -8.70 -6.48 -12.57
CA ALA A 110 -9.53 -6.43 -13.77
C ALA A 110 -9.45 -5.07 -14.48
N ALA A 111 -9.35 -3.97 -13.74
CA ALA A 111 -9.32 -2.62 -14.31
C ALA A 111 -7.92 -2.17 -14.79
N THR A 112 -6.85 -2.61 -14.12
CA THR A 112 -5.48 -2.11 -14.34
C THR A 112 -4.59 -3.08 -15.11
N GLY A 113 -4.97 -4.36 -15.21
CA GLY A 113 -4.15 -5.39 -15.85
C GLY A 113 -2.92 -5.79 -15.04
N LEU A 114 -2.92 -5.57 -13.71
CA LEU A 114 -1.86 -6.07 -12.82
C LEU A 114 -1.64 -7.57 -12.98
N THR A 115 -0.38 -7.98 -12.85
CA THR A 115 0.07 -9.36 -13.07
C THR A 115 0.05 -10.21 -11.82
N ALA A 116 0.12 -11.54 -11.98
CA ALA A 116 0.29 -12.47 -10.85
C ALA A 116 1.55 -12.14 -10.01
N GLN A 117 2.62 -11.67 -10.64
CA GLN A 117 3.84 -11.24 -9.94
C GLN A 117 3.56 -10.00 -9.06
N GLN A 118 2.76 -9.06 -9.55
CA GLN A 118 2.35 -7.90 -8.75
C GLN A 118 1.37 -8.29 -7.63
N ALA A 119 0.51 -9.32 -7.83
CA ALA A 119 -0.30 -9.89 -6.75
C ALA A 119 0.57 -10.47 -5.63
N TYR A 120 1.60 -11.25 -6.00
CA TYR A 120 2.60 -11.75 -5.05
C TYR A 120 3.27 -10.59 -4.31
N GLN A 121 3.73 -9.56 -5.02
CA GLN A 121 4.42 -8.42 -4.41
C GLN A 121 3.52 -7.67 -3.42
N LEU A 122 2.26 -7.41 -3.76
CA LEU A 122 1.28 -6.76 -2.87
C LEU A 122 1.04 -7.58 -1.59
N ALA A 123 0.84 -8.89 -1.73
CA ALA A 123 0.67 -9.80 -0.59
C ALA A 123 1.93 -9.86 0.27
N ARG A 124 3.10 -9.99 -0.35
CA ARG A 124 4.38 -10.04 0.35
C ARG A 124 4.67 -8.77 1.13
N ASN A 125 4.44 -7.61 0.50
CA ASN A 125 4.56 -6.30 1.13
C ASN A 125 3.67 -6.20 2.38
N SER A 126 2.46 -6.77 2.35
CA SER A 126 1.55 -6.74 3.51
C SER A 126 2.11 -7.46 4.73
N PHE A 127 2.77 -8.61 4.55
CA PHE A 127 3.41 -9.32 5.64
C PHE A 127 4.66 -8.58 6.13
N GLU A 128 5.49 -8.07 5.23
CA GLU A 128 6.69 -7.30 5.59
C GLU A 128 6.36 -6.01 6.35
N ALA A 129 5.31 -5.31 5.93
CA ALA A 129 4.83 -4.05 6.51
C ALA A 129 4.01 -4.22 7.80
N SER A 130 3.64 -5.45 8.16
CA SER A 130 2.85 -5.71 9.36
C SER A 130 3.66 -5.49 10.64
N PHE A 131 2.96 -5.30 11.75
CA PHE A 131 3.57 -5.16 13.09
C PHE A 131 3.62 -6.46 13.88
N ILE A 132 3.54 -7.61 13.20
CA ILE A 132 3.74 -8.93 13.81
C ILE A 132 5.24 -9.21 13.99
N SER A 133 5.57 -10.30 14.70
CA SER A 133 6.97 -10.72 14.90
C SER A 133 7.65 -11.12 13.59
N ASP A 134 8.97 -10.95 13.51
CA ASP A 134 9.75 -11.36 12.34
C ASP A 134 9.64 -12.87 12.05
N GLU A 135 9.42 -13.67 13.09
CA GLU A 135 9.13 -15.09 12.94
C GLU A 135 7.81 -15.33 12.20
N ALA A 136 6.73 -14.66 12.61
CA ALA A 136 5.45 -14.76 11.92
C ALA A 136 5.53 -14.22 10.49
N LYS A 137 6.29 -13.14 10.24
CA LYS A 137 6.54 -12.65 8.88
C LYS A 137 7.21 -13.72 8.01
N ARG A 138 8.26 -14.37 8.50
CA ARG A 138 8.94 -15.45 7.76
C ARG A 138 8.01 -16.62 7.47
N ASP A 139 7.19 -17.04 8.43
CA ASP A 139 6.21 -18.12 8.22
C ASP A 139 5.19 -17.75 7.13
N TYR A 140 4.57 -16.58 7.22
CA TYR A 140 3.58 -16.15 6.23
C TYR A 140 4.19 -15.95 4.84
N VAL A 141 5.42 -15.43 4.76
CA VAL A 141 6.13 -15.30 3.48
C VAL A 141 6.44 -16.67 2.89
N ALA A 142 6.90 -17.65 3.68
CA ALA A 142 7.15 -18.99 3.17
C ALA A 142 5.86 -19.67 2.65
N ARG A 143 4.73 -19.46 3.33
CA ARG A 143 3.42 -19.93 2.88
C ARG A 143 2.95 -19.24 1.60
N LEU A 144 3.21 -17.94 1.48
CA LEU A 144 2.94 -17.16 0.27
C LEU A 144 3.78 -17.67 -0.90
N ASP A 145 5.09 -17.89 -0.69
CA ASP A 145 6.01 -18.42 -1.69
C ASP A 145 5.54 -19.78 -2.21
N ALA A 146 5.14 -20.69 -1.31
CA ALA A 146 4.59 -21.99 -1.69
C ALA A 146 3.27 -21.88 -2.48
N CYS A 147 2.41 -20.91 -2.14
CA CYS A 147 1.16 -20.65 -2.84
C CYS A 147 1.39 -20.10 -4.26
N PHE A 148 2.41 -19.26 -4.43
CA PHE A 148 2.74 -18.63 -5.71
C PHE A 148 3.72 -19.40 -6.58
N ALA A 149 4.37 -20.45 -6.07
CA ALA A 149 5.28 -21.31 -6.84
C ALA A 149 4.72 -21.82 -8.18
N PRO A 150 3.42 -22.15 -8.34
CA PRO A 150 2.86 -22.55 -9.63
C PRO A 150 2.69 -21.42 -10.66
N PHE A 151 2.83 -20.16 -10.23
CA PHE A 151 2.63 -18.96 -11.05
C PHE A 151 3.94 -18.24 -11.38
N ALA A 152 5.08 -18.76 -10.91
CA ALA A 152 6.43 -18.25 -11.15
C ALA A 152 6.98 -18.67 -12.52
#